data_AF-A0A9W6HCU9-F1
#
_entry.id   AF-A0A9W6HCU9-F1
#
_cell.length_a   1.000
_cell.length_b   1.000
_cell.length_c   1.000
_cell.angle_alpha   90.00
_cell.angle_beta   90.00
_cell.angle_gamma   90.00
#
_symmetry.space_group_name_H-M   'P 1'
#
loop_
_entity.id
_entity.type
_entity.pdbx_description
1 polymer ?
#
loop_
_entity_poly.entity_id
_entity_poly.type
_entity_poly.pdbx_seq_one_letter_code
_entity_poly.pdbx_strand_id
1 'polypeptide(L)'
;MAIEHEYFGIIDETASGGLAWGDSTDLSEQIVEVELQADDESAVTEFALDSAAALIQAMEGFDARARDALVAELSSRQSATTTYIDDHVEKLGDDLLDILVYNSGDIAIDVLRSLQLLRVVIQPDHPEEDEVFATFDYSIAPDETDALLTVSFDIRGDVVNIDTHDS
;
A
#
# COMPACT_ATOMS: atom_id res chain seq x y z
N MET A 1 11.39 24.35 -2.73
CA MET A 1 12.82 24.50 -2.43
C MET A 1 13.37 23.08 -2.37
N ALA A 2 14.23 22.68 -1.44
CA ALA A 2 14.46 21.26 -1.19
C ALA A 2 14.47 21.08 0.32
N ILE A 3 13.89 19.99 0.80
CA ILE A 3 13.88 19.65 2.23
C ILE A 3 15.01 18.66 2.51
N GLU A 4 15.82 18.95 3.52
CA GLU A 4 16.82 18.00 4.02
C GLU A 4 16.23 17.25 5.23
N HIS A 5 16.24 15.92 5.18
CA HIS A 5 15.76 15.03 6.23
C HIS A 5 16.78 13.93 6.51
N GLU A 6 16.87 13.46 7.75
CA GLU A 6 17.90 12.48 8.13
C GLU A 6 17.77 11.14 7.39
N TYR A 7 16.53 10.71 7.13
CA TYR A 7 16.24 9.46 6.44
C TYR A 7 16.22 9.63 4.92
N PHE A 8 15.52 10.65 4.41
CA PHE A 8 15.29 10.83 2.97
C PHE A 8 16.45 11.54 2.27
N GLY A 9 17.39 12.12 3.02
CA GLY A 9 18.42 12.99 2.46
C GLY A 9 17.76 14.26 1.91
N ILE A 10 17.91 14.52 0.62
CA ILE A 10 17.32 15.68 -0.04
C ILE A 10 16.03 15.26 -0.75
N ILE A 11 14.92 15.92 -0.40
CA ILE A 11 13.63 15.78 -1.06
C ILE A 11 13.46 16.97 -2.01
N ASP A 12 13.27 16.68 -3.29
CA ASP A 12 13.19 17.70 -4.35
C ASP A 12 11.79 18.31 -4.44
N GLU A 13 11.73 19.63 -4.66
CA GLU A 13 10.49 20.30 -5.06
C GLU A 13 10.14 19.95 -6.51
N THR A 14 8.87 19.64 -6.73
CA THR A 14 8.32 19.38 -8.06
C THR A 14 8.02 20.69 -8.79
N ALA A 15 7.87 20.63 -10.11
CA ALA A 15 7.51 21.82 -10.90
C ALA A 15 6.17 22.46 -10.51
N SER A 16 5.31 21.73 -9.78
CA SER A 16 4.02 22.20 -9.26
C SER A 16 4.12 22.85 -7.87
N GLY A 17 5.29 22.87 -7.23
CA GLY A 17 5.47 23.39 -5.86
C GLY A 17 5.21 22.37 -4.75
N GLY A 18 5.09 21.09 -5.12
CA GLY A 18 4.99 19.96 -4.19
C GLY A 18 6.35 19.33 -3.92
N LEU A 19 6.36 18.14 -3.31
CA LEU A 19 7.57 17.35 -3.06
C LEU A 19 7.47 15.97 -3.70
N ALA A 20 8.61 15.44 -4.14
CA ALA A 20 8.71 14.05 -4.57
C ALA A 20 10.03 13.43 -4.10
N TRP A 21 9.94 12.21 -3.59
CA TRP A 21 11.07 11.32 -3.30
C TRP A 21 10.65 9.88 -3.59
N GLY A 22 11.60 9.05 -4.01
CA GLY A 22 11.32 7.63 -4.22
C GLY A 22 12.58 6.79 -4.09
N ASP A 23 12.40 5.58 -3.56
CA ASP A 23 13.44 4.56 -3.44
C ASP A 23 12.79 3.16 -3.43
N SER A 24 13.60 2.12 -3.33
CA SER A 24 13.15 0.74 -3.18
C SER A 24 13.70 0.13 -1.89
N THR A 25 12.89 -0.67 -1.19
CA THR A 25 13.32 -1.39 0.02
C THR A 25 13.01 -2.88 -0.07
N ASP A 26 13.83 -3.69 0.57
CA ASP A 26 13.58 -5.12 0.72
C ASP A 26 12.50 -5.38 1.78
N LEU A 27 11.48 -6.17 1.45
CA LEU A 27 10.49 -6.71 2.37
C LEU A 27 10.49 -8.23 2.27
N SER A 28 11.12 -8.89 3.24
CA SER A 28 11.37 -10.34 3.19
C SER A 28 12.11 -10.80 1.92
N GLU A 29 11.39 -11.31 0.92
CA GLU A 29 11.95 -11.84 -0.34
C GLU A 29 11.52 -11.02 -1.57
N GLN A 30 10.87 -9.87 -1.38
CA GLN A 30 10.42 -8.98 -2.47
C GLN A 30 11.01 -7.57 -2.33
N ILE A 31 11.12 -6.88 -3.47
CA ILE A 31 11.48 -5.46 -3.51
C ILE A 31 10.18 -4.65 -3.61
N VAL A 32 10.03 -3.67 -2.72
CA VAL A 32 8.86 -2.78 -2.65
C VAL A 32 9.28 -1.38 -3.06
N GLU A 33 8.54 -0.76 -3.97
CA GLU A 33 8.72 0.65 -4.32
C GLU A 33 8.13 1.54 -3.23
N VAL A 34 8.87 2.55 -2.81
CA VAL A 34 8.43 3.51 -1.80
C VAL A 34 8.51 4.90 -2.39
N GLU A 35 7.40 5.61 -2.34
CA GLU A 35 7.29 6.97 -2.83
C GLU A 35 6.78 7.88 -1.72
N LEU A 36 7.34 9.09 -1.66
CA LEU A 36 6.85 10.19 -0.86
C LEU A 36 6.44 11.29 -1.81
N GLN A 37 5.18 11.68 -1.78
CA GLN A 37 4.60 12.69 -2.65
C GLN A 37 3.78 13.66 -1.80
N ALA A 38 4.01 14.96 -1.99
CA ALA A 38 3.17 16.01 -1.40
C ALA A 38 2.79 17.01 -2.47
N ASP A 39 1.55 17.50 -2.45
CA ASP A 39 1.07 18.53 -3.36
C ASP A 39 1.49 19.94 -2.90
N ASP A 40 1.62 20.14 -1.58
CA ASP A 40 2.04 21.41 -0.97
C ASP A 40 3.22 21.20 -0.02
N GLU A 41 4.42 21.62 -0.43
CA GLU A 41 5.63 21.59 0.43
C GLU A 41 5.40 22.27 1.78
N SER A 42 4.59 23.34 1.83
CA SER A 42 4.39 24.11 3.06
C SER A 42 3.50 23.43 4.10
N ALA A 43 2.75 22.41 3.69
CA ALA A 43 1.96 21.57 4.58
C ALA A 43 2.80 20.42 5.20
N VAL A 44 3.98 20.15 4.65
CA VAL A 44 4.85 19.07 5.12
C VAL A 44 5.60 19.49 6.38
N THR A 45 5.40 18.72 7.46
CA THR A 45 6.06 18.97 8.76
C THR A 45 7.19 18.00 9.01
N GLU A 46 8.17 18.39 9.83
CA GLU A 46 9.25 17.50 10.29
C GLU A 46 8.68 16.23 10.96
N PHE A 47 7.62 16.38 11.77
CA PHE A 47 6.92 15.25 12.38
C PHE A 47 6.31 14.28 11.35
N ALA A 48 5.74 14.80 10.25
CA ALA A 48 5.20 13.95 9.19
C ALA A 48 6.32 13.17 8.47
N LEU A 49 7.48 13.81 8.24
CA LEU A 49 8.64 13.14 7.64
C LEU A 49 9.25 12.09 8.59
N ASP A 50 9.36 12.38 9.88
CA ASP A 50 9.77 11.41 10.90
C ASP A 50 8.82 10.21 10.94
N SER A 51 7.51 10.47 10.84
CA SER A 51 6.48 9.43 10.83
C SER A 51 6.53 8.59 9.56
N ALA A 52 6.78 9.20 8.41
CA ALA A 52 7.01 8.51 7.13
C ALA A 52 8.24 7.59 7.23
N ALA A 53 9.36 8.11 7.73
CA ALA A 53 10.58 7.33 7.94
C ALA A 53 10.37 6.17 8.93
N ALA A 54 9.59 6.40 10.00
CA ALA A 54 9.23 5.35 10.96
C ALA A 54 8.34 4.27 10.34
N LEU A 55 7.39 4.65 9.48
CA LEU A 55 6.54 3.72 8.74
C LEU A 55 7.38 2.81 7.83
N ILE A 56 8.29 3.37 7.04
CA ILE A 56 9.15 2.59 6.14
C ILE A 56 10.02 1.62 6.94
N GLN A 57 10.58 2.05 8.07
CA GLN A 57 11.37 1.18 8.95
C GLN A 57 10.53 0.08 9.62
N ALA A 58 9.22 0.28 9.78
CA ALA A 58 8.29 -0.67 10.38
C ALA A 58 7.42 -1.41 9.36
N MET A 59 7.80 -1.40 8.07
CA MET A 59 6.97 -1.86 6.95
C MET A 59 6.41 -3.28 7.13
N GLU A 60 7.18 -4.23 7.66
CA GLU A 60 6.69 -5.59 7.95
C GLU A 60 5.50 -5.60 8.90
N GLY A 61 5.48 -4.73 9.90
CA GLY A 61 4.37 -4.60 10.84
C GLY A 61 3.13 -3.97 10.20
N PHE A 62 3.32 -3.05 9.26
CA PHE A 62 2.24 -2.43 8.50
C PHE A 62 1.65 -3.40 7.45
N ASP A 63 2.48 -4.16 6.74
CA ASP A 63 2.02 -5.24 5.84
C ASP A 63 1.18 -6.27 6.60
N ALA A 64 1.65 -6.73 7.77
CA ALA A 64 0.88 -7.64 8.61
C ALA A 64 -0.49 -7.06 9.01
N ARG A 65 -0.52 -5.78 9.42
CA ARG A 65 -1.76 -5.09 9.79
C ARG A 65 -2.70 -4.92 8.60
N ALA A 66 -2.18 -4.58 7.42
CA ALA A 66 -2.96 -4.49 6.20
C ALA A 66 -3.62 -5.83 5.88
N ARG A 67 -2.85 -6.92 5.91
CA ARG A 67 -3.35 -8.28 5.65
C ARG A 67 -4.43 -8.71 6.66
N ASP A 68 -4.25 -8.39 7.94
CA ASP A 68 -5.28 -8.63 8.95
C ASP A 68 -6.58 -7.87 8.65
N ALA A 69 -6.49 -6.62 8.19
CA ALA A 69 -7.65 -5.83 7.80
C ALA A 69 -8.35 -6.37 6.54
N LEU A 70 -7.59 -6.79 5.53
CA LEU A 70 -8.13 -7.46 4.33
C LEU A 70 -8.88 -8.75 4.69
N VAL A 71 -8.34 -9.56 5.61
CA VAL A 71 -9.02 -10.78 6.08
C VAL A 71 -10.32 -10.43 6.82
N ALA A 72 -10.36 -9.33 7.58
CA ALA A 72 -11.57 -8.90 8.28
C ALA A 72 -12.70 -8.49 7.30
N GLU A 73 -12.35 -7.87 6.16
CA GLU A 73 -13.29 -7.46 5.10
C GLU A 73 -14.00 -8.66 4.43
N LEU A 74 -13.48 -9.89 4.53
CA LEU A 74 -14.15 -11.10 4.03
C LEU A 74 -15.49 -11.40 4.70
N SER A 75 -15.73 -10.81 5.88
CA SER A 75 -17.01 -10.92 6.56
C SER A 75 -18.15 -10.15 5.86
N SER A 76 -17.82 -9.21 4.96
CA SER A 76 -18.75 -8.40 4.19
C SER A 76 -18.67 -8.75 2.71
N ARG A 77 -19.78 -9.18 2.10
CA ARG A 77 -19.81 -9.52 0.66
C ARG A 77 -19.71 -8.31 -0.29
N GLN A 78 -19.80 -7.10 0.24
CA GLN A 78 -19.72 -5.87 -0.54
C GLN A 78 -18.43 -5.10 -0.22
N SER A 79 -17.45 -5.75 0.44
CA SER A 79 -16.13 -5.16 0.66
C SER A 79 -15.35 -5.04 -0.64
N ALA A 80 -14.38 -4.11 -0.66
CA ALA A 80 -13.40 -4.03 -1.73
C ALA A 80 -12.61 -5.34 -1.85
N THR A 81 -12.25 -5.95 -0.72
CA THR A 81 -11.54 -7.24 -0.71
C THR A 81 -12.34 -8.37 -1.34
N THR A 82 -13.63 -8.53 -1.00
CA THR A 82 -14.46 -9.57 -1.63
C THR A 82 -14.64 -9.30 -3.12
N THR A 83 -14.84 -8.04 -3.50
CA THR A 83 -14.97 -7.64 -4.91
C THR A 83 -13.71 -7.98 -5.70
N TYR A 84 -12.53 -7.64 -5.18
CA TYR A 84 -11.25 -7.99 -5.79
C TYR A 84 -11.10 -9.49 -6.01
N ILE A 85 -11.43 -10.31 -5.00
CA ILE A 85 -11.32 -11.77 -5.08
C ILE A 85 -12.32 -12.33 -6.10
N ASP A 86 -13.58 -11.91 -6.05
CA ASP A 86 -14.64 -12.39 -6.94
C ASP A 86 -14.30 -12.07 -8.41
N ASP A 87 -13.79 -10.86 -8.68
CA ASP A 87 -13.34 -10.45 -10.00
C ASP A 87 -12.20 -11.35 -10.53
N HIS A 88 -11.23 -11.70 -9.70
CA HIS A 88 -10.13 -12.58 -10.13
C HIS A 88 -10.59 -14.02 -10.33
N VAL A 89 -11.47 -14.54 -9.47
CA VAL A 89 -12.07 -15.87 -9.64
C VAL A 89 -12.87 -15.93 -10.94
N GLU A 90 -13.63 -14.87 -11.28
CA GLU A 90 -14.40 -14.82 -12.53
C GLU A 90 -13.49 -14.70 -13.77
N LYS A 91 -12.46 -13.83 -13.71
CA LYS A 91 -11.59 -13.53 -14.86
C LYS A 91 -10.58 -14.65 -15.15
N LEU A 92 -9.96 -15.23 -14.12
CA LEU A 92 -8.88 -16.21 -14.25
C LEU A 92 -9.37 -17.65 -14.16
N GLY A 93 -10.47 -17.91 -13.45
CA GLY A 93 -11.05 -19.24 -13.34
C GLY A 93 -10.05 -20.28 -12.83
N ASP A 94 -9.81 -21.34 -13.62
CA ASP A 94 -8.86 -22.40 -13.28
C ASP A 94 -7.40 -21.92 -13.27
N ASP A 95 -7.05 -20.90 -14.06
CA ASP A 95 -5.68 -20.37 -14.15
C ASP A 95 -5.26 -19.66 -12.85
N LEU A 96 -6.24 -19.20 -12.03
CA LEU A 96 -5.96 -18.62 -10.72
C LEU A 96 -5.17 -19.58 -9.83
N LEU A 97 -5.44 -20.89 -9.91
CA LEU A 97 -4.78 -21.90 -9.07
C LEU A 97 -3.28 -22.01 -9.35
N ASP A 98 -2.83 -21.65 -10.56
CA ASP A 98 -1.41 -21.69 -10.93
C ASP A 98 -0.63 -20.50 -10.37
N ILE A 99 -1.34 -19.42 -9.99
CA ILE A 99 -0.77 -18.19 -9.41
C ILE A 99 -0.70 -18.29 -7.88
N LEU A 100 -1.62 -19.04 -7.27
CA LEU A 100 -1.68 -19.17 -5.81
C LEU A 100 -0.44 -19.86 -5.24
N VAL A 101 0.20 -19.20 -4.28
CA VAL A 101 1.38 -19.74 -3.57
C VAL A 101 0.97 -20.80 -2.55
N TYR A 102 -0.31 -20.81 -2.16
CA TYR A 102 -0.88 -21.74 -1.19
C TYR A 102 -2.19 -22.33 -1.69
N ASN A 103 -2.46 -23.57 -1.29
CA ASN A 103 -3.74 -24.23 -1.56
C ASN A 103 -4.23 -24.87 -0.26
N SER A 104 -4.96 -24.08 0.52
CA SER A 104 -5.58 -24.49 1.77
C SER A 104 -7.01 -25.02 1.60
N GLY A 105 -7.59 -24.80 0.41
CA GLY A 105 -9.00 -25.11 0.11
C GLY A 105 -9.96 -23.96 0.40
N ASP A 106 -9.44 -22.82 0.86
CA ASP A 106 -10.16 -21.56 1.00
C ASP A 106 -9.56 -20.54 0.04
N ILE A 107 -10.18 -20.39 -1.13
CA ILE A 107 -9.67 -19.55 -2.22
C ILE A 107 -9.49 -18.10 -1.77
N ALA A 108 -10.39 -17.57 -0.95
CA ALA A 108 -10.28 -16.18 -0.48
C ALA A 108 -9.02 -15.99 0.37
N ILE A 109 -8.76 -16.93 1.28
CA ILE A 109 -7.55 -16.89 2.12
C ILE A 109 -6.28 -17.16 1.30
N ASP A 110 -6.35 -18.07 0.35
CA ASP A 110 -5.21 -18.40 -0.52
C ASP A 110 -4.84 -17.19 -1.41
N VAL A 111 -5.83 -16.45 -1.92
CA VAL A 111 -5.62 -15.20 -2.67
C VAL A 111 -4.92 -14.16 -1.79
N LEU A 112 -5.45 -13.87 -0.61
CA LEU A 112 -4.86 -12.87 0.30
C LEU A 112 -3.43 -13.20 0.74
N ARG A 113 -3.12 -14.50 0.88
CA ARG A 113 -1.75 -14.97 1.19
C ARG A 113 -0.79 -14.88 0.01
N SER A 114 -1.32 -14.85 -1.20
CA SER A 114 -0.53 -14.76 -2.44
C SER A 114 -0.30 -13.31 -2.89
N LEU A 115 -0.94 -12.33 -2.23
CA LEU A 115 -0.73 -10.91 -2.51
C LEU A 115 0.73 -10.49 -2.28
N GLN A 116 1.26 -9.78 -3.27
CA GLN A 116 2.56 -9.11 -3.26
C GLN A 116 2.33 -7.63 -2.99
N LEU A 117 3.16 -7.03 -2.12
CA LEU A 117 3.13 -5.59 -1.88
C LEU A 117 4.03 -4.95 -2.94
N LEU A 118 3.43 -4.17 -3.85
CA LEU A 118 4.17 -3.59 -4.96
C LEU A 118 4.75 -2.23 -4.59
N ARG A 119 3.90 -1.39 -4.02
CA ARG A 119 4.18 0.03 -3.80
C ARG A 119 3.61 0.53 -2.50
N VAL A 120 4.36 1.40 -1.84
CA VAL A 120 3.92 2.21 -0.71
C VAL A 120 4.03 3.69 -1.10
N VAL A 121 2.91 4.42 -1.08
CA VAL A 121 2.91 5.86 -1.32
C VAL A 121 2.61 6.58 -0.01
N ILE A 122 3.42 7.58 0.33
CA ILE A 122 3.29 8.37 1.56
C ILE A 122 2.99 9.82 1.21
N GLN A 123 1.99 10.41 1.87
CA GLN A 123 1.48 11.75 1.67
C GLN A 123 1.69 12.59 2.93
N PRO A 124 2.88 13.18 3.14
CA PRO A 124 3.23 13.84 4.39
C PRO A 124 2.59 15.22 4.57
N ASP A 125 1.90 15.74 3.55
CA ASP A 125 1.05 16.93 3.59
C ASP A 125 -0.36 16.67 4.09
N HIS A 126 -0.70 15.41 4.42
CA HIS A 126 -1.95 14.99 5.07
C HIS A 126 -1.72 14.51 6.52
N PRO A 127 -1.30 15.38 7.47
CA PRO A 127 -0.94 14.93 8.81
C PRO A 127 -2.15 14.76 9.75
N GLU A 128 -3.38 15.02 9.31
CA GLU A 128 -4.57 14.89 10.16
C GLU A 128 -4.94 13.41 10.37
N GLU A 129 -5.46 13.07 11.56
CA GLU A 129 -5.72 11.67 11.98
C GLU A 129 -6.81 10.97 11.13
N ASP A 130 -7.62 11.71 10.38
CA ASP A 130 -8.68 11.15 9.52
C ASP A 130 -8.30 11.16 8.02
N GLU A 131 -7.10 11.65 7.68
CA GLU A 131 -6.62 11.72 6.31
C GLU A 131 -5.75 10.51 5.95
N VAL A 132 -5.71 10.20 4.65
CA VAL A 132 -4.83 9.15 4.14
C VAL A 132 -3.40 9.68 4.14
N PHE A 133 -2.58 9.10 5.02
CA PHE A 133 -1.16 9.39 5.15
C PHE A 133 -0.30 8.43 4.33
N ALA A 134 -0.70 7.16 4.22
CA ALA A 134 0.01 6.19 3.41
C ALA A 134 -0.93 5.19 2.75
N THR A 135 -0.57 4.72 1.56
CA THR A 135 -1.27 3.64 0.85
C THR A 135 -0.33 2.50 0.54
N PHE A 136 -0.84 1.27 0.62
CA PHE A 136 -0.13 0.03 0.32
C PHE A 136 -0.88 -0.66 -0.82
N ASP A 137 -0.25 -0.75 -1.99
CA ASP A 137 -0.83 -1.32 -3.21
C ASP A 137 -0.42 -2.78 -3.35
N TYR A 138 -1.40 -3.67 -3.33
CA TYR A 138 -1.19 -5.11 -3.46
C TYR A 138 -1.71 -5.64 -4.81
N SER A 139 -1.02 -6.63 -5.36
CA SER A 139 -1.51 -7.44 -6.47
C SER A 139 -1.24 -8.92 -6.24
N ILE A 140 -2.15 -9.78 -6.70
CA ILE A 140 -1.93 -11.24 -6.71
C ILE A 140 -1.02 -11.68 -7.88
N ALA A 141 -1.04 -10.96 -8.99
CA ALA A 141 -0.33 -11.33 -10.21
C ALA A 141 0.09 -10.07 -11.00
N PRO A 142 1.05 -9.28 -10.49
CA PRO A 142 1.46 -8.03 -11.14
C PRO A 142 1.94 -8.21 -12.59
N ASP A 143 2.37 -9.41 -12.98
CA ASP A 143 2.77 -9.74 -14.36
C ASP A 143 1.58 -10.09 -15.28
N GLU A 144 0.39 -10.31 -14.73
CA GLU A 144 -0.81 -10.77 -15.47
C GLU A 144 -2.01 -9.82 -15.37
N THR A 145 -2.09 -9.00 -14.32
CA THR A 145 -3.21 -8.08 -14.06
C THR A 145 -2.74 -6.76 -13.47
N ASP A 146 -3.37 -5.67 -13.93
CA ASP A 146 -3.19 -4.32 -13.38
C ASP A 146 -4.10 -4.06 -12.16
N ALA A 147 -4.90 -5.05 -11.75
CA ALA A 147 -5.81 -4.90 -10.63
C ALA A 147 -5.07 -4.81 -9.29
N LEU A 148 -5.33 -3.73 -8.57
CA LEU A 148 -4.78 -3.43 -7.26
C LEU A 148 -5.84 -3.53 -6.17
N LEU A 149 -5.39 -3.98 -5.00
CA LEU A 149 -6.10 -3.90 -3.74
C LEU A 149 -5.28 -2.98 -2.84
N THR A 150 -5.83 -1.82 -2.50
CA THR A 150 -5.11 -0.76 -1.80
C THR A 150 -5.61 -0.63 -0.37
N VAL A 151 -4.67 -0.62 0.59
CA VAL A 151 -4.96 -0.38 2.00
C VAL A 151 -4.39 0.98 2.38
N SER A 152 -5.24 1.86 2.93
CA SER A 152 -4.86 3.20 3.35
C SER A 152 -4.73 3.27 4.88
N PHE A 153 -3.70 3.97 5.34
CA PHE A 153 -3.40 4.23 6.74
C PHE A 153 -3.44 5.73 7.04
N ASP A 154 -3.87 6.08 8.24
CA ASP A 154 -3.61 7.39 8.82
C ASP A 154 -2.17 7.49 9.34
N ILE A 155 -1.79 8.68 9.83
CA ILE A 155 -0.46 8.94 10.39
C ILE A 155 -0.16 8.14 11.67
N ARG A 156 -1.19 7.58 12.33
CA ARG A 156 -1.05 6.74 13.52
C ARG A 156 -0.88 5.27 13.18
N GLY A 157 -1.06 4.92 11.91
CA GLY A 157 -0.99 3.57 11.38
C GLY A 157 -2.25 2.75 11.60
N ASP A 158 -3.38 3.41 11.84
CA ASP A 158 -4.69 2.78 11.83
C ASP A 158 -5.19 2.69 10.37
N VAL A 159 -5.84 1.57 10.01
CA VAL A 159 -6.41 1.40 8.66
C VAL A 159 -7.67 2.25 8.55
N VAL A 160 -7.69 3.17 7.59
CA VAL A 160 -8.81 4.11 7.38
C VAL A 160 -9.63 3.80 6.13
N ASN A 161 -9.04 3.14 5.14
CA ASN A 161 -9.74 2.77 3.91
C ASN A 161 -9.16 1.49 3.28
N ILE A 162 -10.01 0.75 2.58
CA ILE A 162 -9.62 -0.37 1.70
C ILE A 162 -10.41 -0.20 0.41
N ASP A 163 -9.71 -0.15 -0.71
CA ASP A 163 -10.31 0.06 -2.03
C ASP A 163 -9.69 -0.90 -3.07
N THR A 164 -10.34 -1.03 -4.22
CA THR A 164 -9.80 -1.80 -5.33
C THR A 164 -10.04 -1.08 -6.66
N HIS A 165 -8.99 -1.03 -7.48
CA HIS A 165 -9.01 -0.35 -8.78
C HIS A 165 -8.01 -1.01 -9.74
N ASP A 166 -8.12 -0.70 -11.03
CA ASP A 166 -7.08 -1.03 -12.01
C ASP A 166 -6.04 0.11 -12.05
N SER A 167 -4.75 -0.21 -12.18
CA SER A 167 -3.64 0.76 -12.26
C SER A 167 -3.45 1.40 -13.64
#